data_AF-A0A3Q0IY16-F1
#
_entry.id   AF-A0A3Q0IY16-F1
#
_cell.length_a   1.000
_cell.length_b   1.000
_cell.length_c   1.000
_cell.angle_alpha   90.00
_cell.angle_beta   90.00
_cell.angle_gamma   90.00
#
_symmetry.space_group_name_H-M   'P 1'
#
loop_
_entity.id
_entity.type
_entity.pdbx_description
1 polymer ?
#
loop_
_entity_poly.entity_id
_entity_poly.type
_entity_poly.pdbx_seq_one_letter_code
_entity_poly.pdbx_strand_id
1 'polypeptide(L)' 'MLTLDLFLEGQDWVAGNKMTVADFSYASSIATMIAAGYDISPYKNIQNWYNKAKSTMKGWDYNEGGAAKIGAILKSAQSG' A
#
# COMPACT_ATOMS: atom_id res chain seq x y z
N MET A 1 -6.49 -8.48 -3.34
CA MET A 1 -5.79 -8.23 -2.06
C MET A 1 -5.73 -9.43 -1.14
N LEU A 2 -6.68 -10.39 -1.19
CA LEU A 2 -6.67 -11.59 -0.33
C LEU A 2 -5.33 -12.36 -0.32
N THR A 3 -4.72 -12.62 -1.48
CA THR A 3 -3.42 -13.31 -1.56
C THR A 3 -2.32 -12.60 -0.79
N LEU A 4 -2.24 -11.27 -0.88
CA LEU A 4 -1.25 -10.49 -0.14
C LEU A 4 -1.55 -10.47 1.36
N ASP A 5 -2.82 -10.38 1.73
CA ASP A 5 -3.24 -10.42 3.14
C ASP A 5 -2.86 -11.76 3.80
N LEU A 6 -2.94 -12.87 3.03
CA LEU A 6 -2.43 -14.18 3.44
C LEU A 6 -0.90 -14.25 3.51
N PHE A 7 -0.17 -13.64 2.57
CA PHE A 7 1.30 -13.59 2.63
C PHE A 7 1.82 -12.85 3.86
N LEU A 8 1.06 -11.86 4.33
CA LEU A 8 1.37 -11.09 5.53
C LEU A 8 0.92 -11.78 6.83
N GLU A 9 0.25 -12.93 6.76
CA GLU A 9 -0.15 -13.67 7.95
C GLU A 9 1.08 -14.19 8.71
N GLY A 10 1.26 -13.72 9.95
CA GLY A 10 2.40 -14.06 10.79
C GLY A 10 3.75 -13.51 10.33
N GLN A 11 3.75 -12.58 9.36
CA GLN A 11 4.97 -11.94 8.84
C GLN A 11 4.99 -10.45 9.12
N ASP A 12 6.19 -9.93 9.32
CA ASP A 12 6.43 -8.51 9.56
C ASP A 12 6.47 -7.67 8.28
N TRP A 13 6.77 -8.29 7.14
CA TRP A 13 6.97 -7.71 5.81
C TRP A 13 6.51 -8.71 4.73
N VAL A 14 6.34 -8.24 3.49
CA VAL A 14 5.73 -9.04 2.40
C VAL A 14 6.48 -10.34 2.13
N ALA A 15 7.81 -10.34 2.26
CA ALA A 15 8.67 -11.48 1.95
C ALA A 15 9.32 -12.11 3.20
N GLY A 16 8.69 -11.96 4.37
CA GLY A 16 9.16 -12.53 5.63
C GLY A 16 9.37 -11.49 6.72
N ASN A 17 10.31 -11.72 7.64
CA ASN A 17 10.50 -10.86 8.81
C ASN A 17 11.53 -9.73 8.63
N LYS A 18 12.01 -9.48 7.41
CA LYS A 18 12.89 -8.36 7.08
C LYS A 18 12.32 -7.61 5.89
N MET A 19 12.38 -6.27 5.94
CA MET A 19 11.93 -5.42 4.85
C MET A 19 12.81 -5.64 3.61
N THR A 20 12.19 -5.76 2.45
CA THR A 20 12.87 -5.98 1.16
C THR A 20 12.34 -5.02 0.10
N VAL A 21 12.89 -5.10 -1.12
CA VAL A 21 12.37 -4.38 -2.28
C VAL A 21 10.90 -4.69 -2.57
N ALA A 22 10.41 -5.88 -2.20
CA ALA A 22 9.01 -6.26 -2.38
C ALA A 22 8.08 -5.30 -1.62
N ASP A 23 8.44 -4.90 -0.40
CA ASP A 23 7.63 -3.99 0.41
C ASP A 23 7.49 -2.61 -0.25
N PHE A 24 8.56 -2.09 -0.86
CA PHE A 24 8.51 -0.82 -1.59
C PHE A 24 7.61 -0.90 -2.82
N SER A 25 7.68 -2.01 -3.57
CA SER A 25 6.81 -2.24 -4.74
C SER A 25 5.33 -2.36 -4.37
N TYR A 26 5.01 -3.06 -3.28
CA TYR A 26 3.64 -3.13 -2.79
C TYR A 26 3.18 -1.81 -2.17
N ALA A 27 4.05 -1.07 -1.48
CA ALA A 27 3.71 0.21 -0.86
C ALA A 27 3.27 1.25 -1.88
N SER A 28 3.94 1.31 -3.04
CA SER A 28 3.55 2.22 -4.13
C SER A 28 2.22 1.83 -4.77
N SER A 29 2.05 0.53 -5.05
CA SER A 29 0.83 0.00 -5.64
C SER A 29 -0.39 0.22 -4.73
N ILE A 30 -0.25 -0.13 -3.44
CA ILE A 30 -1.35 -0.03 -2.46
C ILE A 30 -1.66 1.42 -2.11
N ALA A 31 -0.65 2.29 -1.97
CA ALA A 31 -0.90 3.72 -1.77
C ALA A 31 -1.71 4.32 -2.94
N THR A 32 -1.39 3.93 -4.18
CA THR A 32 -2.14 4.37 -5.36
C THR A 32 -3.57 3.85 -5.36
N MET A 33 -3.79 2.57 -5.02
CA MET A 33 -5.13 1.99 -4.90
C MET A 33 -5.98 2.72 -3.86
N ILE A 34 -5.43 2.97 -2.67
CA ILE A 34 -6.12 3.73 -1.60
C ILE A 34 -6.44 5.15 -2.07
N ALA A 35 -5.47 5.84 -2.68
CA ALA A 35 -5.68 7.19 -3.19
C ALA A 35 -6.75 7.25 -4.29
N ALA A 36 -6.90 6.18 -5.09
CA ALA A 36 -7.95 6.01 -6.08
C ALA A 36 -9.31 5.60 -5.48
N GLY A 37 -9.41 5.36 -4.17
CA GLY A 37 -10.66 5.06 -3.47
C GLY A 37 -10.91 3.58 -3.18
N TYR A 38 -9.91 2.71 -3.36
CA TYR A 38 -10.05 1.30 -2.99
C TYR A 38 -10.06 1.13 -1.46
N ASP A 39 -11.10 0.49 -0.92
CA ASP A 39 -11.21 0.22 0.51
C ASP A 39 -10.37 -1.01 0.91
N ILE A 40 -9.41 -0.78 1.80
CA ILE A 40 -8.55 -1.84 2.36
C ILE A 40 -9.04 -2.36 3.72
N SER A 41 -10.16 -1.84 4.25
CA SER A 41 -10.74 -2.24 5.54
C SER A 41 -10.98 -3.75 5.74
N PRO A 42 -11.28 -4.54 4.69
CA PRO A 42 -11.44 -5.98 4.85
C PRO A 42 -10.13 -6.74 5.09
N TYR A 43 -8.96 -6.12 4.87
CA TYR A 43 -7.65 -6.78 4.82
C TYR A 43 -6.76 -6.33 5.98
N LYS A 44 -6.96 -6.95 7.15
CA LYS A 44 -6.33 -6.52 8.41
C LYS A 44 -4.80 -6.61 8.37
N ASN A 45 -4.23 -7.64 7.77
CA ASN A 45 -2.78 -7.80 7.72
C ASN A 45 -2.17 -6.74 6.80
N ILE A 46 -2.82 -6.44 5.67
CA ILE A 46 -2.41 -5.34 4.80
C ILE A 46 -2.50 -3.99 5.52
N GLN A 47 -3.56 -3.72 6.30
CA GLN A 47 -3.65 -2.47 7.07
C GLN A 47 -2.50 -2.32 8.07
N ASN A 48 -2.22 -3.37 8.84
CA ASN A 48 -1.13 -3.37 9.82
C ASN A 48 0.23 -3.15 9.15
N TRP A 49 0.49 -3.90 8.07
CA TRP A 49 1.71 -3.74 7.28
C TRP A 49 1.81 -2.34 6.66
N TYR A 50 0.73 -1.78 6.13
CA TYR A 50 0.74 -0.46 5.49
C TYR A 50 1.05 0.66 6.51
N ASN A 51 0.45 0.60 7.70
CA ASN A 51 0.77 1.52 8.79
C ASN A 51 2.22 1.40 9.27
N LYS A 52 2.73 0.17 9.35
CA LYS A 52 4.14 -0.09 9.66
C LYS A 52 5.06 0.49 8.58
N ALA A 53 4.75 0.26 7.31
CA ALA A 53 5.49 0.77 6.16
C ALA A 53 5.55 2.32 6.18
N LYS A 54 4.41 2.97 6.42
CA LYS A 54 4.31 4.43 6.64
C LYS A 54 5.31 4.96 7.67
N SER A 55 5.41 4.29 8.81
CA SER A 55 6.29 4.72 9.92
C SER A 55 7.76 4.36 9.75
N THR A 56 8.08 3.36 8.92
CA THR A 56 9.43 2.75 8.87
C THR A 56 10.20 3.11 7.60
N MET A 57 9.52 3.26 6.46
CA MET A 57 10.18 3.48 5.17
C MET A 57 10.66 4.92 5.03
N LYS A 58 11.97 5.08 4.78
CA LYS A 58 12.52 6.38 4.40
C LYS A 58 11.95 6.82 3.05
N GLY A 59 11.57 8.09 2.94
CA GLY A 59 11.04 8.67 1.70
C GLY A 59 9.57 8.34 1.43
N TRP A 60 8.82 7.89 2.44
CA TRP A 60 7.38 7.62 2.32
C TRP A 60 6.60 8.80 1.71
N ASP A 61 6.93 10.04 2.08
CA ASP A 61 6.23 11.25 1.61
C ASP A 61 6.29 11.41 0.08
N TYR A 62 7.38 10.98 -0.56
CA TYR A 62 7.46 10.97 -2.03
C TYR A 62 6.45 10.00 -2.64
N ASN A 63 6.31 8.82 -2.04
CA ASN A 63 5.35 7.82 -2.46
C ASN A 63 3.91 8.31 -2.25
N GLU A 64 3.60 8.85 -1.06
CA GLU A 64 2.26 9.33 -0.72
C GLU A 64 1.85 10.51 -1.61
N GLY A 65 2.74 11.47 -1.85
CA GLY A 65 2.49 12.59 -2.74
C GLY A 65 2.29 12.16 -4.20
N GLY A 66 3.04 11.17 -4.68
CA GLY A 66 2.86 10.58 -6.02
C GLY A 66 1.53 9.83 -6.15
N ALA A 67 1.22 8.97 -5.18
CA ALA A 67 -0.02 8.22 -5.12
C ALA A 67 -1.25 9.13 -5.08
N ALA A 68 -1.21 10.23 -4.31
CA ALA A 68 -2.30 11.20 -4.26
C ALA A 68 -2.59 11.83 -5.63
N LYS A 69 -1.55 12.22 -6.38
CA LYS A 69 -1.68 12.78 -7.73
C LYS A 69 -2.27 11.76 -8.71
N ILE A 70 -1.73 10.54 -8.73
CA ILE A 70 -2.20 9.48 -9.63
C ILE A 70 -3.64 9.08 -9.26
N GLY A 71 -3.94 8.95 -7.97
CA GLY A 71 -5.29 8.65 -7.48
C GLY A 71 -6.31 9.72 -7.88
N ALA A 72 -5.95 11.00 -7.85
CA ALA A 72 -6.81 12.08 -8.34
C ALA A 72 -7.11 11.94 -9.84
N ILE A 73 -6.09 11.62 -10.66
CA ILE A 73 -6.26 11.38 -12.10
C ILE A 73 -7.21 10.20 -12.33
N LEU A 74 -7.00 9.07 -11.66
CA LEU A 74 -7.84 7.88 -11.81
C LEU A 74 -9.31 8.15 -11.43
N LYS A 75 -9.55 8.88 -10.34
CA LYS A 75 -10.92 9.26 -9.93
C LYS A 75 -11.59 10.17 -10.96
N SER A 76 -10.86 11.11 -11.56
CA SER A 76 -11.41 11.97 -12.63
C SER A 76 -11.73 11.20 -13.91
N ALA A 77 -10.98 10.15 -14.24
CA ALA A 77 -11.23 9.32 -15.42
C ALA A 77 -12.47 8.42 -15.27
N GLN A 78 -12.92 8.16 -14.05
CA GLN A 78 -14.12 7.36 -13.76
C GLN A 78 -15.42 8.18 -13.80
N SER A 79 -15.32 9.51 -13.85
CA SER A 79 -16.45 10.43 -13.77
C SER A 79 -16.82 11.07 -15.12
N GLY A 80 -16.16 10.67 -16.21
CA GLY A 80 -16.49 11.04 -17.60
C GLY A 80 -16.94 9.83 -18.40
#